data_AF-A0A4U0ZHS9-F1
#
_entry.id   AF-A0A4U0ZHS9-F1
#
_cell.length_a   1.000
_cell.length_b   1.000
_cell.length_c   1.000
_cell.angle_alpha   90.00
_cell.angle_beta   90.00
_cell.angle_gamma   90.00
#
_symmetry.space_group_name_H-M   'P 1'
#
loop_
_entity.id
_entity.type
_entity.pdbx_description
1 polymer ?
#
loop_
_entity_poly.entity_id
_entity_poly.type
_entity_poly.pdbx_seq_one_letter_code
_entity_poly.pdbx_strand_id
1 'polypeptide(L)'
;MTLNQTPLMKKTNLLEKIFYPFLLTTILIILHFLGGAIQLDVSTEEAQRDLNTAVGTSLLSGAFLFSIRLIQQSVAKHLLIILDATERCHDFWIHRKELSEQFKKHLIWSMSVGFIMPLFYMLTEGVISRINEKEVFIVAMGAIPFWLLLSLYILQVTFVNRHLRKFLTTDDAELIDQIKMYESVMIVATVTASTTLFIFSIIPVFWINLPIHLFDMVFTSLLCLFFTLFLVSPLIQFYRRLQEVKKVLAVKLDERIEYLIKESVLSERSEEIERLLSEKEKYCSFKFAACINKS
;
A
#
# COMPACT_ATOMS: atom_id res chain seq x y z
N MET A 1 -9.89 -25.19 9.27
CA MET A 1 -9.11 -25.63 8.09
C MET A 1 -7.75 -24.93 8.15
N THR A 2 -6.73 -25.59 8.70
CA THR A 2 -5.39 -25.03 8.94
C THR A 2 -4.60 -24.98 7.63
N LEU A 3 -4.51 -23.80 7.03
CA LEU A 3 -3.66 -23.55 5.87
C LEU A 3 -2.20 -23.46 6.32
N ASN A 4 -1.56 -24.62 6.53
CA ASN A 4 -0.12 -24.72 6.62
C ASN A 4 0.47 -24.46 5.21
N GLN A 5 0.77 -23.20 4.92
CA GLN A 5 1.50 -22.81 3.71
C GLN A 5 2.99 -23.16 3.90
N THR A 6 3.47 -24.11 3.11
CA THR A 6 4.87 -24.56 3.08
C THR A 6 5.83 -23.45 2.61
N PRO A 7 7.07 -23.39 3.13
CA PRO A 7 8.03 -22.30 2.90
C PRO A 7 8.47 -22.14 1.43
N LEU A 8 8.36 -23.20 0.61
CA LEU A 8 8.69 -23.18 -0.82
C LEU A 8 7.72 -22.31 -1.65
N MET A 9 6.41 -22.34 -1.34
CA MET A 9 5.37 -21.52 -2.00
C MET A 9 5.42 -20.04 -1.61
N LYS A 10 6.06 -19.72 -0.48
CA LYS A 10 6.27 -18.34 -0.01
C LYS A 10 7.37 -17.63 -0.81
N LYS A 11 8.41 -18.38 -1.23
CA LYS A 11 9.60 -17.86 -1.93
C LYS A 11 9.34 -17.55 -3.41
N THR A 12 8.54 -18.38 -4.10
CA THR A 12 8.11 -18.16 -5.49
C THR A 12 7.26 -16.90 -5.63
N ASN A 13 6.34 -16.66 -4.68
CA ASN A 13 5.52 -15.46 -4.66
C ASN A 13 6.33 -14.16 -4.51
N LEU A 14 7.41 -14.13 -3.70
CA LEU A 14 8.21 -12.92 -3.52
C LEU A 14 9.06 -12.59 -4.75
N LEU A 15 9.64 -13.61 -5.38
CA LEU A 15 10.39 -13.44 -6.63
C LEU A 15 9.50 -12.88 -7.73
N GLU A 16 8.28 -13.43 -7.92
CA GLU A 16 7.33 -12.90 -8.89
C GLU A 16 6.85 -11.47 -8.57
N LYS A 17 6.78 -11.09 -7.29
CA LYS A 17 6.43 -9.72 -6.88
C LYS A 17 7.49 -8.70 -7.29
N ILE A 18 8.77 -9.05 -7.18
CA ILE A 18 9.90 -8.16 -7.41
C ILE A 18 10.32 -8.19 -8.88
N PHE A 19 10.19 -9.35 -9.54
CA PHE A 19 10.70 -9.57 -10.88
C PHE A 19 10.09 -8.61 -11.91
N TYR A 20 8.76 -8.46 -11.95
CA TYR A 20 8.13 -7.56 -12.93
C TYR A 20 8.47 -6.07 -12.70
N PRO A 21 8.38 -5.51 -11.48
CA PRO A 21 8.89 -4.18 -11.19
C PRO A 21 10.35 -3.97 -11.57
N PHE A 22 11.21 -4.92 -11.20
CA PHE A 22 12.63 -4.86 -11.51
C PHE A 22 12.90 -4.89 -13.02
N LEU A 23 12.22 -5.78 -13.74
CA LEU A 23 12.32 -5.89 -15.18
C LEU A 23 11.84 -4.60 -15.86
N LEU A 24 10.73 -4.02 -15.40
CA LEU A 24 10.22 -2.74 -15.92
C LEU A 24 11.25 -1.63 -15.72
N THR A 25 11.76 -1.43 -14.51
CA THR A 25 12.81 -0.44 -14.23
C THR A 25 14.02 -0.66 -15.12
N THR A 26 14.49 -1.92 -15.23
CA THR A 26 15.67 -2.26 -16.04
C THR A 26 15.46 -1.94 -17.51
N ILE A 27 14.30 -2.31 -18.08
CA ILE A 27 13.97 -2.02 -19.48
C ILE A 27 13.92 -0.51 -19.71
N LEU A 28 13.28 0.26 -18.82
CA LEU A 28 13.21 1.72 -18.96
C LEU A 28 14.59 2.36 -18.86
N ILE A 29 15.44 1.94 -17.93
CA ILE A 29 16.83 2.42 -17.82
C ILE A 29 17.62 2.10 -19.11
N ILE A 30 17.51 0.88 -19.63
CA ILE A 30 18.16 0.50 -20.90
C ILE A 30 17.66 1.37 -22.05
N LEU A 31 16.36 1.62 -22.15
CA LEU A 31 15.78 2.46 -23.19
C LEU A 31 16.29 3.91 -23.10
N HIS A 32 16.33 4.50 -21.89
CA HIS A 32 16.86 5.84 -21.69
C HIS A 32 18.36 5.93 -21.96
N PHE A 33 19.12 4.89 -21.64
CA PHE A 33 20.54 4.79 -21.95
C PHE A 33 20.79 4.73 -23.47
N LEU A 34 20.12 3.81 -24.18
CA LEU A 34 20.17 3.73 -25.65
C LEU A 34 19.64 4.98 -26.35
N GLY A 35 18.75 5.70 -25.66
CA GLY A 35 18.20 6.96 -26.10
C GLY A 35 19.13 8.15 -25.99
N GLY A 36 20.22 8.02 -25.22
CA GLY A 36 21.15 9.11 -24.96
C GLY A 36 20.71 10.04 -23.83
N ALA A 37 19.62 9.73 -23.11
CA ALA A 37 19.17 10.51 -21.96
C ALA A 37 19.98 10.20 -20.69
N ILE A 38 20.50 8.98 -20.56
CA ILE A 38 21.46 8.62 -19.52
C ILE A 38 22.86 8.69 -20.11
N GLN A 39 23.53 9.84 -19.93
CA GLN A 39 24.89 10.07 -20.39
C GLN A 39 25.88 9.90 -19.23
N LEU A 40 27.09 9.40 -19.53
CA LEU A 40 28.17 9.25 -18.55
C LEU A 40 28.91 10.56 -18.25
N ASP A 41 28.87 11.51 -19.18
CA ASP A 41 29.48 12.83 -19.06
C ASP A 41 28.38 13.90 -19.06
N VAL A 42 28.00 14.35 -17.88
CA VAL A 42 26.93 15.34 -17.68
C VAL A 42 27.58 16.72 -17.56
N SER A 43 27.57 17.47 -18.65
CA SER A 43 28.25 18.77 -18.74
C SER A 43 27.30 19.98 -18.74
N THR A 44 25.99 19.76 -18.91
CA THR A 44 24.97 20.82 -18.97
C THR A 44 23.82 20.56 -18.01
N GLU A 45 23.15 21.63 -17.56
CA GLU A 45 21.94 21.51 -16.72
C GLU A 45 20.83 20.72 -17.42
N GLU A 46 20.71 20.88 -18.74
CA GLU A 46 19.74 20.15 -19.55
C GLU A 46 20.02 18.65 -19.60
N ALA A 47 21.29 18.26 -19.78
CA ALA A 47 21.69 16.84 -19.73
C ALA A 47 21.48 16.25 -18.32
N GLN A 48 21.73 17.02 -17.26
CA GLN A 48 21.45 16.62 -15.89
C GLN A 48 19.95 16.41 -15.67
N ARG A 49 19.11 17.27 -16.26
CA ARG A 49 17.65 17.17 -16.15
C ARG A 49 17.12 15.94 -16.87
N ASP A 50 17.61 15.68 -18.08
CA ASP A 50 17.21 14.54 -18.88
C ASP A 50 17.64 13.22 -18.20
N LEU A 51 18.84 13.18 -17.60
CA LEU A 51 19.33 12.08 -16.76
C LEU A 51 18.44 11.85 -15.53
N ASN A 52 18.20 12.89 -14.74
CA ASN A 52 17.39 12.81 -13.52
C ASN A 52 15.97 12.34 -13.84
N THR A 53 15.38 12.85 -14.92
CA THR A 53 14.03 12.49 -15.35
C THR A 53 13.99 11.04 -15.83
N ALA A 54 14.96 10.60 -16.64
CA ALA A 54 15.08 9.22 -17.08
C ALA A 54 15.20 8.24 -15.90
N VAL A 55 16.10 8.52 -14.96
CA VAL A 55 16.32 7.66 -13.79
C VAL A 55 15.11 7.70 -12.86
N GLY A 56 14.60 8.89 -12.54
CA GLY A 56 13.46 9.11 -11.65
C GLY A 56 12.19 8.42 -12.15
N THR A 57 11.81 8.64 -13.41
CA THR A 57 10.63 7.99 -14.01
C THR A 57 10.77 6.47 -14.06
N SER A 58 11.97 5.94 -14.35
CA SER A 58 12.23 4.50 -14.40
C SER A 58 12.13 3.84 -13.02
N LEU A 59 12.74 4.46 -12.00
CA LEU A 59 12.71 3.96 -10.62
C LEU A 59 11.29 4.02 -10.05
N LEU A 60 10.61 5.16 -10.22
CA LEU A 60 9.25 5.34 -9.71
C LEU A 60 8.24 4.44 -10.40
N SER A 61 8.36 4.20 -11.72
CA SER A 61 7.51 3.24 -12.43
C SER A 61 7.59 1.85 -11.78
N GLY A 62 8.81 1.36 -11.53
CA GLY A 62 9.02 0.11 -10.81
C GLY A 62 8.44 0.16 -9.39
N ALA A 63 8.72 1.21 -8.63
CA ALA A 63 8.24 1.38 -7.27
C ALA A 63 6.71 1.38 -7.17
N PHE A 64 6.01 2.06 -8.08
CA PHE A 64 4.54 2.03 -8.15
C PHE A 64 4.01 0.64 -8.47
N LEU A 65 4.57 -0.03 -9.49
CA LEU A 65 4.13 -1.38 -9.86
C LEU A 65 4.34 -2.37 -8.70
N PHE A 66 5.48 -2.29 -8.01
CA PHE A 66 5.76 -3.08 -6.83
C PHE A 66 4.74 -2.80 -5.71
N SER A 67 4.48 -1.53 -5.43
CA SER A 67 3.56 -1.09 -4.39
C SER A 67 2.13 -1.54 -4.66
N ILE A 68 1.64 -1.41 -5.90
CA ILE A 68 0.32 -1.91 -6.31
C ILE A 68 0.20 -3.41 -6.03
N ARG A 69 1.22 -4.21 -6.43
CA ARG A 69 1.22 -5.67 -6.21
C ARG A 69 1.23 -6.03 -4.73
N LEU A 70 2.02 -5.35 -3.91
CA LEU A 70 2.03 -5.55 -2.46
C LEU A 70 0.68 -5.25 -1.82
N ILE A 71 0.05 -4.13 -2.20
CA ILE A 71 -1.25 -3.73 -1.67
C ILE A 71 -2.31 -4.74 -2.08
N GLN A 72 -2.40 -5.13 -3.36
CA GLN A 72 -3.39 -6.11 -3.84
C GLN A 72 -3.33 -7.44 -3.08
N GLN A 73 -2.12 -7.94 -2.80
CA GLN A 73 -1.95 -9.16 -2.02
C GLN A 73 -2.31 -8.97 -0.56
N SER A 74 -1.91 -7.84 0.04
CA SER A 74 -2.28 -7.52 1.41
C SER A 74 -3.80 -7.46 1.56
N VAL A 75 -4.49 -6.83 0.60
CA VAL A 75 -5.96 -6.76 0.55
C VAL A 75 -6.58 -8.13 0.44
N ALA A 76 -6.13 -8.96 -0.50
CA ALA A 76 -6.70 -10.31 -0.68
C ALA A 76 -6.59 -11.14 0.60
N LYS A 77 -5.43 -11.09 1.28
CA LYS A 77 -5.20 -11.80 2.54
C LYS A 77 -6.13 -11.29 3.66
N HIS A 78 -6.20 -9.99 3.85
CA HIS A 78 -6.91 -9.38 4.97
C HIS A 78 -8.42 -9.30 4.74
N LEU A 79 -8.87 -9.23 3.50
CA LEU A 79 -10.28 -9.38 3.14
C LEU A 79 -10.81 -10.76 3.54
N LEU A 80 -10.02 -11.82 3.33
CA LEU A 80 -10.42 -13.16 3.76
C LEU A 80 -10.58 -13.23 5.28
N ILE A 81 -9.67 -12.62 6.05
CA ILE A 81 -9.77 -12.55 7.52
C ILE A 81 -11.01 -11.77 7.97
N ILE A 82 -11.31 -10.65 7.31
CA ILE A 82 -12.50 -9.84 7.60
C ILE A 82 -13.79 -10.62 7.31
N LEU A 83 -13.83 -11.36 6.19
CA LEU A 83 -14.99 -12.16 5.83
C LEU A 83 -15.17 -13.38 6.74
N ASP A 84 -14.09 -13.97 7.22
CA ASP A 84 -14.12 -15.03 8.23
C ASP A 84 -14.70 -14.52 9.56
N ALA A 85 -14.24 -13.35 10.01
CA ALA A 85 -14.73 -12.66 11.20
C ALA A 85 -16.21 -12.21 11.10
N THR A 86 -16.79 -12.18 9.90
CA THR A 86 -18.20 -11.80 9.66
C THR A 86 -19.06 -12.95 9.17
N GLU A 87 -18.55 -14.19 9.21
CA GLU A 87 -19.21 -15.40 8.71
C GLU A 87 -19.63 -15.35 7.22
N ARG A 88 -18.96 -14.50 6.43
CA ARG A 88 -19.23 -14.24 5.00
C ARG A 88 -18.12 -14.73 4.09
N CYS A 89 -17.38 -15.77 4.49
CA CYS A 89 -16.29 -16.35 3.69
C CYS A 89 -16.71 -16.73 2.25
N HIS A 90 -17.97 -17.13 2.04
CA HIS A 90 -18.51 -17.46 0.72
C HIS A 90 -18.53 -16.25 -0.24
N ASP A 91 -18.58 -15.03 0.27
CA ASP A 91 -18.62 -13.78 -0.51
C ASP A 91 -17.23 -13.34 -1.01
N PHE A 92 -16.16 -14.04 -0.63
CA PHE A 92 -14.79 -13.66 -1.01
C PHE A 92 -14.63 -13.50 -2.53
N TRP A 93 -15.22 -14.40 -3.31
CA TRP A 93 -15.16 -14.33 -4.78
C TRP A 93 -15.93 -13.14 -5.35
N ILE A 94 -17.03 -12.73 -4.72
CA ILE A 94 -17.82 -11.57 -5.12
C ILE A 94 -16.98 -10.30 -4.93
N HIS A 95 -16.38 -10.11 -3.76
CA HIS A 95 -15.53 -8.96 -3.50
C HIS A 95 -14.23 -8.96 -4.31
N ARG A 96 -13.63 -10.13 -4.55
CA ARG A 96 -12.46 -10.25 -5.43
C ARG A 96 -12.80 -9.86 -6.87
N LYS A 97 -13.98 -10.26 -7.36
CA LYS A 97 -14.47 -9.88 -8.69
C LYS A 97 -14.69 -8.36 -8.77
N GLU A 98 -15.36 -7.77 -7.77
CA GLU A 98 -15.57 -6.32 -7.68
C GLU A 98 -14.23 -5.56 -7.70
N LEU A 99 -13.26 -5.96 -6.88
CA LEU A 99 -11.92 -5.36 -6.86
C LEU A 99 -11.20 -5.48 -8.22
N SER A 100 -11.35 -6.60 -8.91
CA SER A 100 -10.76 -6.81 -10.24
C SER A 100 -11.41 -5.96 -11.32
N GLU A 101 -12.74 -5.85 -11.31
CA GLU A 101 -13.48 -5.00 -12.26
C GLU A 101 -13.13 -3.52 -12.07
N GLN A 102 -13.03 -3.07 -10.82
CA GLN A 102 -12.61 -1.71 -10.51
C GLN A 102 -11.15 -1.47 -10.87
N PHE A 103 -10.27 -2.45 -10.69
CA PHE A 103 -8.89 -2.37 -11.17
C PHE A 103 -8.82 -2.16 -12.69
N LYS A 104 -9.61 -2.89 -13.47
CA LYS A 104 -9.66 -2.71 -14.93
C LYS A 104 -10.13 -1.31 -15.31
N LYS A 105 -11.16 -0.79 -14.64
CA LYS A 105 -11.63 0.60 -14.85
C LYS A 105 -10.53 1.60 -14.53
N HIS A 106 -9.88 1.49 -13.38
CA HIS A 106 -8.77 2.36 -13.00
C HIS A 106 -7.59 2.28 -13.96
N LEU A 107 -7.29 1.10 -14.51
CA LEU A 107 -6.26 0.93 -15.52
C LEU A 107 -6.58 1.70 -16.80
N ILE A 108 -7.83 1.64 -17.26
CA ILE A 108 -8.29 2.42 -18.44
C ILE A 108 -8.15 3.92 -18.18
N TRP A 109 -8.66 4.42 -17.05
CA TRP A 109 -8.52 5.84 -16.69
C TRP A 109 -7.06 6.26 -16.56
N SER A 110 -6.23 5.40 -15.98
CA SER A 110 -4.79 5.66 -15.82
C SER A 110 -4.05 5.66 -17.14
N MET A 111 -4.50 4.88 -18.12
CA MET A 111 -3.94 4.92 -19.47
C MET A 111 -4.14 6.30 -20.10
N SER A 112 -5.34 6.89 -19.97
CA SER A 112 -5.60 8.26 -20.43
C SER A 112 -4.69 9.28 -19.76
N VAL A 113 -4.54 9.20 -18.43
CA VAL A 113 -3.64 10.08 -17.67
C VAL A 113 -2.19 9.90 -18.10
N GLY A 114 -1.77 8.64 -18.35
CA GLY A 114 -0.43 8.27 -18.81
C GLY A 114 -0.03 8.94 -20.12
N PHE A 115 -0.95 9.21 -21.03
CA PHE A 115 -0.67 9.94 -22.27
C PHE A 115 -0.81 11.46 -22.12
N ILE A 116 -1.80 11.93 -21.36
CA ILE A 116 -2.12 13.37 -21.25
C ILE A 116 -1.08 14.10 -20.39
N MET A 117 -0.69 13.54 -19.24
CA MET A 117 0.17 14.23 -18.29
C MET A 117 1.60 14.49 -18.78
N PRO A 118 2.29 13.57 -19.50
CA PRO A 118 3.58 13.91 -20.11
C PRO A 118 3.49 15.11 -21.05
N LEU A 119 2.44 15.18 -21.88
CA LEU A 119 2.24 16.30 -22.80
C LEU A 119 1.98 17.60 -22.04
N PHE A 120 1.14 17.55 -21.00
CA PHE A 120 0.89 18.71 -20.14
C PHE A 120 2.17 19.20 -19.47
N TYR A 121 2.96 18.31 -18.89
CA TYR A 121 4.24 18.62 -18.25
C TYR A 121 5.22 19.27 -19.25
N MET A 122 5.35 18.70 -20.45
CA MET A 122 6.22 19.24 -21.49
C MET A 122 5.78 20.65 -21.96
N LEU A 123 4.47 20.92 -21.99
CA LEU A 123 3.95 22.26 -22.30
C LEU A 123 4.24 23.25 -21.17
N THR A 124 4.05 22.85 -19.91
CA THR A 124 4.23 23.75 -18.76
C THR A 124 5.70 24.08 -18.50
N GLU A 125 6.60 23.12 -18.68
CA GLU A 125 8.05 23.29 -18.47
C GLU A 125 8.80 23.73 -19.74
N GLY A 126 8.08 23.99 -20.84
CA GLY A 126 8.67 24.42 -22.11
C GLY A 126 9.52 23.35 -22.83
N VAL A 127 9.59 22.13 -22.30
CA VAL A 127 10.37 21.00 -22.87
C VAL A 127 9.88 20.60 -24.27
N ILE A 128 8.63 20.93 -24.61
CA ILE A 128 8.06 20.68 -25.93
C ILE A 128 8.88 21.29 -27.08
N SER A 129 9.59 22.40 -26.86
CA SER A 129 10.41 23.03 -27.91
C SER A 129 11.62 22.19 -28.31
N ARG A 130 12.08 21.30 -27.43
CA ARG A 130 13.20 20.38 -27.61
C ARG A 130 12.77 18.98 -28.03
N ILE A 131 11.49 18.74 -28.33
CA ILE A 131 10.97 17.39 -28.61
C ILE A 131 11.61 16.69 -29.83
N ASN A 132 12.24 17.46 -30.72
CA ASN A 132 12.98 16.93 -31.87
C ASN A 132 14.32 16.31 -31.47
N GLU A 133 14.81 16.61 -30.27
CA GLU A 133 15.98 15.94 -29.68
C GLU A 133 15.59 14.53 -29.27
N LYS A 134 16.42 13.56 -29.69
CA LYS A 134 16.14 12.14 -29.49
C LYS A 134 16.04 11.79 -28.00
N GLU A 135 16.89 12.43 -27.18
CA GLU A 135 16.97 12.25 -25.74
C GLU A 135 15.64 12.65 -25.08
N VAL A 136 15.16 13.86 -25.40
CA VAL A 136 13.92 14.43 -24.87
C VAL A 136 12.70 13.60 -25.30
N PHE A 137 12.66 13.16 -26.56
CA PHE A 137 11.59 12.30 -27.05
C PHE A 137 11.52 10.97 -26.29
N ILE A 138 12.66 10.32 -26.04
CA ILE A 138 12.71 9.03 -25.35
C ILE A 138 12.35 9.19 -23.86
N VAL A 139 12.78 10.28 -23.21
CA VAL A 139 12.36 10.61 -21.84
C VAL A 139 10.85 10.83 -21.77
N ALA A 140 10.26 11.55 -22.73
CA ALA A 140 8.81 11.75 -22.80
C ALA A 140 8.04 10.43 -22.94
N MET A 141 8.53 9.52 -23.81
CA MET A 141 7.97 8.19 -23.96
C MET A 141 8.10 7.35 -22.68
N GLY A 142 9.24 7.45 -21.99
CA GLY A 142 9.49 6.79 -20.70
C GLY A 142 8.64 7.35 -19.55
N ALA A 143 8.15 8.59 -19.66
CA ALA A 143 7.24 9.18 -18.67
C ALA A 143 5.81 8.62 -18.74
N ILE A 144 5.37 8.07 -19.88
CA ILE A 144 4.03 7.47 -20.05
C ILE A 144 3.75 6.37 -19.01
N PRO A 145 4.59 5.32 -18.87
CA PRO A 145 4.37 4.28 -17.86
C PRO A 145 4.45 4.85 -16.44
N PHE A 146 5.28 5.87 -16.19
CA PHE A 146 5.34 6.54 -14.89
C PHE A 146 4.00 7.17 -14.52
N TRP A 147 3.43 8.01 -15.38
CA TRP A 147 2.16 8.70 -15.12
C TRP A 147 0.99 7.73 -15.01
N LEU A 148 0.97 6.70 -15.85
CA LEU A 148 -0.02 5.62 -15.77
C LEU A 148 0.05 4.91 -14.42
N LEU A 149 1.23 4.50 -13.98
CA LEU A 149 1.38 3.72 -12.75
C LEU A 149 1.14 4.58 -11.50
N LEU A 150 1.52 5.85 -11.53
CA LEU A 150 1.22 6.82 -10.48
C LEU A 150 -0.29 7.00 -10.31
N SER A 151 -1.02 7.29 -11.40
CA SER A 151 -2.47 7.47 -11.32
C SER A 151 -3.18 6.18 -10.90
N LEU A 152 -2.71 5.03 -11.40
CA LEU A 152 -3.24 3.73 -11.03
C LEU A 152 -3.03 3.47 -9.54
N TYR A 153 -1.84 3.78 -9.02
CA TYR A 153 -1.53 3.65 -7.61
C TYR A 153 -2.48 4.48 -6.74
N ILE A 154 -2.65 5.77 -7.06
CA ILE A 154 -3.55 6.68 -6.32
C ILE A 154 -4.99 6.13 -6.31
N LEU A 155 -5.51 5.73 -7.48
CA LEU A 155 -6.87 5.19 -7.59
C LEU A 155 -7.04 3.88 -6.81
N GLN A 156 -6.06 2.98 -6.90
CA GLN A 156 -6.07 1.71 -6.16
C GLN A 156 -6.06 1.92 -4.66
N VAL A 157 -5.12 2.73 -4.17
CA VAL A 157 -5.00 3.07 -2.74
C VAL A 157 -6.30 3.66 -2.20
N THR A 158 -6.90 4.59 -2.95
CA THR A 158 -8.15 5.24 -2.54
C THR A 158 -9.30 4.26 -2.46
N PHE A 159 -9.49 3.46 -3.53
CA PHE A 159 -10.60 2.52 -3.61
C PHE A 159 -10.49 1.40 -2.58
N VAL A 160 -9.32 0.77 -2.48
CA VAL A 160 -9.06 -0.31 -1.52
C VAL A 160 -9.32 0.14 -0.10
N ASN A 161 -8.76 1.28 0.30
CA ASN A 161 -8.95 1.79 1.65
C ASN A 161 -10.43 2.10 1.92
N ARG A 162 -11.13 2.71 0.96
CA ARG A 162 -12.57 2.97 1.11
C ARG A 162 -13.38 1.68 1.18
N HIS A 163 -13.01 0.66 0.39
CA HIS A 163 -13.71 -0.62 0.33
C HIS A 163 -13.62 -1.38 1.65
N LEU A 164 -12.40 -1.51 2.19
CA LEU A 164 -12.18 -2.22 3.46
C LEU A 164 -12.82 -1.52 4.66
N ARG A 165 -12.93 -0.18 4.63
CA ARG A 165 -13.60 0.58 5.69
C ARG A 165 -15.07 0.27 5.85
N LYS A 166 -15.76 -0.14 4.78
CA LYS A 166 -17.19 -0.49 4.84
C LYS A 166 -17.48 -1.64 5.80
N PHE A 167 -16.50 -2.50 6.05
CA PHE A 167 -16.67 -3.61 6.99
C PHE A 167 -16.61 -3.15 8.44
N LEU A 168 -15.86 -2.08 8.74
CA LEU A 168 -15.67 -1.56 10.10
C LEU A 168 -16.89 -0.82 10.68
N THR A 169 -17.91 -0.53 9.86
CA THR A 169 -19.14 0.14 10.30
C THR A 169 -20.23 -0.84 10.74
N THR A 170 -19.91 -2.13 10.83
CA THR A 170 -20.86 -3.17 11.24
C THR A 170 -20.72 -3.40 12.75
N ASP A 171 -21.62 -2.82 13.54
CA ASP A 171 -21.56 -2.86 15.01
C ASP A 171 -22.03 -4.19 15.62
N ASP A 172 -22.58 -5.10 14.81
CA ASP A 172 -23.19 -6.36 15.28
C ASP A 172 -22.19 -7.51 15.56
N ALA A 173 -20.89 -7.31 15.28
CA ALA A 173 -19.88 -8.36 15.43
C ALA A 173 -19.39 -8.51 16.89
N GLU A 174 -18.98 -9.72 17.29
CA GLU A 174 -18.36 -9.96 18.59
C GLU A 174 -17.04 -9.17 18.73
N LEU A 175 -16.70 -8.74 19.95
CA LEU A 175 -15.52 -7.89 20.24
C LEU A 175 -14.20 -8.45 19.66
N ILE A 176 -14.01 -9.77 19.72
CA ILE A 176 -12.81 -10.44 19.17
C ILE A 176 -12.77 -10.29 17.64
N ASP A 177 -13.90 -10.44 16.98
CA ASP A 177 -14.00 -10.32 15.53
C ASP A 177 -13.88 -8.87 15.07
N GLN A 178 -14.43 -7.92 15.82
CA GLN A 178 -14.17 -6.49 15.62
C GLN A 178 -12.65 -6.20 15.68
N ILE A 179 -11.94 -6.72 16.68
CA ILE A 179 -10.48 -6.56 16.79
C ILE A 179 -9.77 -7.11 15.55
N LYS A 180 -10.10 -8.34 15.11
CA LYS A 180 -9.51 -8.94 13.89
C LYS A 180 -9.74 -8.08 12.65
N MET A 181 -10.93 -7.50 12.51
CA MET A 181 -11.29 -6.64 11.38
C MET A 181 -10.49 -5.34 11.41
N TYR A 182 -10.44 -4.64 12.54
CA TYR A 182 -9.65 -3.42 12.71
C TYR A 182 -8.16 -3.67 12.48
N GLU A 183 -7.59 -4.74 13.04
CA GLU A 183 -6.18 -5.11 12.81
C GLU A 183 -5.90 -5.39 11.32
N SER A 184 -6.81 -6.09 10.65
CA SER A 184 -6.71 -6.39 9.22
C SER A 184 -6.68 -5.14 8.36
N VAL A 185 -7.58 -4.17 8.63
CA VAL A 185 -7.58 -2.87 7.92
C VAL A 185 -6.31 -2.07 8.24
N MET A 186 -5.88 -2.05 9.50
CA MET A 186 -4.66 -1.35 9.93
C MET A 186 -3.40 -1.92 9.26
N ILE A 187 -3.30 -3.24 9.07
CA ILE A 187 -2.15 -3.86 8.40
C ILE A 187 -2.11 -3.43 6.92
N VAL A 188 -3.25 -3.46 6.20
CA VAL A 188 -3.31 -3.02 4.81
C VAL A 188 -2.92 -1.54 4.67
N ALA A 189 -3.43 -0.70 5.56
CA ALA A 189 -3.14 0.72 5.55
C ALA A 189 -1.67 1.01 5.96
N THR A 190 -1.08 0.24 6.87
CA THR A 190 0.36 0.32 7.20
C THR A 190 1.23 -0.07 6.01
N VAL A 191 0.92 -1.16 5.30
CA VAL A 191 1.63 -1.54 4.06
C VAL A 191 1.55 -0.42 3.02
N THR A 192 0.38 0.21 2.91
CA THR A 192 0.17 1.34 2.00
C THR A 192 1.00 2.56 2.41
N ALA A 193 1.03 2.90 3.70
CA ALA A 193 1.85 4.00 4.21
C ALA A 193 3.35 3.75 4.00
N SER A 194 3.85 2.55 4.30
CA SER A 194 5.26 2.19 4.10
C SER A 194 5.67 2.25 2.64
N THR A 195 4.83 1.75 1.73
CA THR A 195 5.11 1.84 0.28
C THR A 195 5.03 3.27 -0.24
N THR A 196 4.10 4.08 0.28
CA THR A 196 4.02 5.53 -0.03
C THR A 196 5.31 6.24 0.40
N LEU A 197 5.78 6.02 1.62
CA LEU A 197 7.02 6.60 2.13
C LEU A 197 8.24 6.19 1.29
N PHE A 198 8.30 4.92 0.88
CA PHE A 198 9.32 4.44 -0.04
C PHE A 198 9.29 5.18 -1.38
N ILE A 199 8.10 5.40 -1.97
CA ILE A 199 7.95 6.19 -3.20
C ILE A 199 8.44 7.64 -2.99
N PHE A 200 8.04 8.30 -1.89
CA PHE A 200 8.49 9.66 -1.58
C PHE A 200 10.00 9.76 -1.39
N SER A 201 10.66 8.71 -0.91
CA SER A 201 12.12 8.69 -0.77
C SER A 201 12.87 8.71 -2.11
N ILE A 202 12.21 8.32 -3.22
CA ILE A 202 12.80 8.29 -4.57
C ILE A 202 12.58 9.63 -5.30
N ILE A 203 11.49 10.35 -5.01
CA ILE A 203 11.13 11.61 -5.70
C ILE A 203 12.29 12.64 -5.76
N PRO A 204 13.15 12.82 -4.73
CA PRO A 204 14.28 13.74 -4.81
C PRO A 204 15.26 13.50 -5.97
N VAL A 205 15.26 12.31 -6.58
CA VAL A 205 16.10 11.98 -7.75
C VAL A 205 15.88 12.95 -8.91
N PHE A 206 14.67 13.51 -9.09
CA PHE A 206 14.39 14.47 -10.15
C PHE A 206 15.21 15.76 -10.04
N TRP A 207 15.65 16.12 -8.84
CA TRP A 207 16.26 17.43 -8.55
C TRP A 207 17.72 17.32 -8.08
N ILE A 208 18.36 16.17 -8.29
CA ILE A 208 19.79 16.03 -7.98
C ILE A 208 20.58 17.08 -8.79
N ASN A 209 21.31 17.95 -8.09
CA ASN A 209 22.09 19.05 -8.66
C ASN A 209 21.28 20.07 -9.50
N LEU A 210 19.96 20.11 -9.34
CA LEU A 210 19.08 21.05 -10.05
C LEU A 210 18.12 21.75 -9.09
N PRO A 211 17.71 23.00 -9.38
CA PRO A 211 16.64 23.64 -8.64
C PRO A 211 15.30 22.90 -8.87
N ILE A 212 14.42 22.94 -7.87
CA ILE A 212 13.09 22.33 -7.98
C ILE A 212 12.17 23.27 -8.78
N HIS A 213 11.59 22.75 -9.87
CA HIS A 213 10.63 23.50 -10.69
C HIS A 213 9.30 23.75 -9.95
N LEU A 214 8.59 24.82 -10.32
CA LEU A 214 7.33 25.19 -9.69
C LEU A 214 6.27 24.09 -9.82
N PHE A 215 6.16 23.48 -11.00
CA PHE A 215 5.23 22.37 -11.22
C PHE A 215 5.49 21.23 -10.23
N ASP A 216 6.75 20.83 -10.10
CA ASP A 216 7.18 19.74 -9.23
C ASP A 216 6.92 20.05 -7.75
N MET A 217 7.16 21.29 -7.31
CA MET A 217 6.84 21.73 -5.94
C MET A 217 5.35 21.63 -5.64
N VAL A 218 4.51 22.17 -6.52
CA VAL A 218 3.05 22.16 -6.35
C VAL A 218 2.52 20.73 -6.40
N PHE A 219 2.95 19.96 -7.40
CA PHE A 219 2.53 18.57 -7.59
C PHE A 219 2.90 17.68 -6.40
N THR A 220 4.16 17.73 -5.95
CA THR A 220 4.63 16.93 -4.81
C THR A 220 3.94 17.35 -3.52
N SER A 221 3.69 18.65 -3.33
CA SER A 221 2.95 19.16 -2.16
C SER A 221 1.51 18.67 -2.14
N LEU A 222 0.81 18.70 -3.28
CA LEU A 222 -0.55 18.16 -3.41
C LEU A 222 -0.59 16.66 -3.16
N LEU A 223 0.40 15.91 -3.66
CA LEU A 223 0.51 14.48 -3.44
C LEU A 223 0.74 14.15 -1.96
N CYS A 224 1.63 14.90 -1.30
CA CYS A 224 1.90 14.76 0.14
C CYS A 224 0.67 15.09 0.99
N LEU A 225 -0.04 16.16 0.65
CA LEU A 225 -1.29 16.55 1.33
C LEU A 225 -2.36 15.46 1.15
N PHE A 226 -2.54 14.97 -0.08
CA PHE A 226 -3.47 13.89 -0.39
C PHE A 226 -3.20 12.65 0.47
N PHE A 227 -1.95 12.16 0.50
CA PHE A 227 -1.64 10.96 1.26
C PHE A 227 -1.76 11.17 2.78
N THR A 228 -1.35 12.32 3.31
CA THR A 228 -1.53 12.65 4.72
C THR A 228 -3.02 12.62 5.11
N LEU A 229 -3.89 13.26 4.32
CA LEU A 229 -5.32 13.33 4.62
C LEU A 229 -6.03 11.99 4.40
N PHE A 230 -5.73 11.26 3.33
CA PHE A 230 -6.47 10.05 2.95
C PHE A 230 -5.92 8.75 3.57
N LEU A 231 -4.63 8.67 3.89
CA LEU A 231 -4.01 7.51 4.53
C LEU A 231 -3.88 7.70 6.04
N VAL A 232 -3.23 8.78 6.48
CA VAL A 232 -2.78 8.91 7.88
C VAL A 232 -3.92 9.28 8.83
N SER A 233 -4.74 10.26 8.47
CA SER A 233 -5.89 10.68 9.29
C SER A 233 -6.84 9.52 9.68
N PRO A 234 -7.34 8.71 8.73
CA PRO A 234 -8.22 7.59 9.06
C PRO A 234 -7.51 6.45 9.81
N LEU A 235 -6.20 6.24 9.58
CA LEU A 235 -5.40 5.30 10.37
C LEU A 235 -5.42 5.64 11.87
N ILE A 236 -5.27 6.91 12.20
CA ILE A 236 -5.31 7.38 13.60
C ILE A 236 -6.69 7.11 14.21
N GLN A 237 -7.76 7.35 13.46
CA GLN A 237 -9.13 7.08 13.93
C GLN A 237 -9.34 5.58 14.20
N PHE A 238 -8.94 4.70 13.28
CA PHE A 238 -9.08 3.25 13.47
C PHE A 238 -8.20 2.71 14.58
N TYR A 239 -6.98 3.24 14.73
CA TYR A 239 -6.13 2.89 15.85
C TYR A 239 -6.80 3.22 17.19
N ARG A 240 -7.38 4.42 17.33
CA ARG A 240 -8.12 4.80 18.55
C ARG A 240 -9.28 3.85 18.83
N ARG A 241 -10.11 3.56 17.82
CA ARG A 241 -11.23 2.60 17.95
C ARG A 241 -10.76 1.20 18.33
N LEU A 242 -9.70 0.71 17.71
CA LEU A 242 -9.10 -0.58 18.06
C LEU A 242 -8.68 -0.61 19.54
N GLN A 243 -8.06 0.46 20.04
CA GLN A 243 -7.68 0.56 21.45
C GLN A 243 -8.89 0.59 22.38
N GLU A 244 -9.98 1.26 21.99
CA GLU A 244 -11.24 1.25 22.74
C GLU A 244 -11.82 -0.17 22.84
N VAL A 245 -11.96 -0.88 21.70
CA VAL A 245 -12.50 -2.24 21.67
C VAL A 245 -11.63 -3.21 22.47
N LYS A 246 -10.29 -3.11 22.36
CA LYS A 246 -9.35 -3.91 23.17
C LYS A 246 -9.52 -3.69 24.67
N LYS A 247 -9.73 -2.43 25.10
CA LYS A 247 -9.99 -2.11 26.51
C LYS A 247 -11.31 -2.71 26.99
N VAL A 248 -12.37 -2.59 26.20
CA VAL A 248 -13.69 -3.17 26.54
C VAL A 248 -13.60 -4.69 26.67
N LEU A 249 -12.92 -5.36 25.74
CA LEU A 249 -12.70 -6.81 25.82
C LEU A 249 -11.89 -7.19 27.07
N ALA A 250 -10.83 -6.46 27.40
CA ALA A 250 -10.01 -6.73 28.58
C ALA A 250 -10.84 -6.67 29.88
N VAL A 251 -11.69 -5.63 30.02
CA VAL A 251 -12.59 -5.49 31.18
C VAL A 251 -13.58 -6.66 31.26
N LYS A 252 -14.22 -7.01 30.13
CA LYS A 252 -15.18 -8.11 30.08
C LYS A 252 -14.56 -9.47 30.43
N LEU A 253 -13.34 -9.72 29.97
CA LEU A 253 -12.59 -10.94 30.29
C LEU A 253 -12.20 -10.96 31.78
N ASP A 254 -11.76 -9.83 32.33
CA ASP A 254 -11.38 -9.73 33.75
C ASP A 254 -12.58 -9.95 34.68
N GLU A 255 -13.74 -9.36 34.38
CA GLU A 255 -14.98 -9.59 35.12
C GLU A 255 -15.40 -11.07 35.08
N ARG A 256 -15.28 -11.71 33.92
CA ARG A 256 -15.61 -13.13 33.75
C ARG A 256 -14.65 -14.04 34.52
N ILE A 257 -13.35 -13.74 34.47
CA ILE A 257 -12.32 -14.47 35.22
C ILE A 257 -12.57 -14.32 36.73
N GLU A 258 -12.83 -13.11 37.23
CA GLU A 258 -13.09 -12.88 38.65
C GLU A 258 -14.35 -13.63 39.13
N TYR A 259 -15.41 -13.61 38.32
CA TYR A 259 -16.62 -14.38 38.58
C TYR A 259 -16.35 -15.89 38.64
N LEU A 260 -15.62 -16.44 37.65
CA LEU A 260 -15.29 -17.86 37.61
C LEU A 260 -14.37 -18.27 38.76
N ILE A 261 -13.44 -17.41 39.19
CA ILE A 261 -12.60 -17.69 40.36
C ILE A 261 -13.47 -17.80 41.62
N LYS A 262 -14.42 -16.87 41.82
CA LYS A 262 -15.36 -16.92 42.96
C LYS A 262 -16.26 -18.16 42.93
N GLU A 263 -16.70 -18.59 41.75
CA GLU A 263 -17.54 -19.79 41.56
C GLU A 263 -16.72 -21.09 41.62
N SER A 264 -15.45 -21.08 41.22
CA SER A 264 -14.57 -22.25 41.18
C SER A 264 -14.16 -22.78 42.55
N VAL A 265 -14.40 -22.01 43.62
CA VAL A 265 -14.35 -22.52 45.00
C VAL A 265 -15.36 -23.67 45.22
N LEU A 266 -16.35 -23.82 44.32
CA LEU A 266 -17.41 -24.85 44.37
C LEU A 266 -17.36 -25.90 43.22
N SER A 267 -16.57 -25.70 42.16
CA SER A 267 -16.39 -26.68 41.05
C SER A 267 -15.11 -26.44 40.24
N GLU A 268 -14.50 -27.51 39.73
CA GLU A 268 -13.24 -27.49 38.97
C GLU A 268 -13.41 -26.83 37.57
N ARG A 269 -13.24 -25.49 37.48
CA ARG A 269 -13.33 -24.70 36.23
C ARG A 269 -11.99 -24.14 35.72
N SER A 270 -10.88 -24.81 36.06
CA SER A 270 -9.53 -24.33 35.74
C SER A 270 -9.27 -24.17 34.23
N GLU A 271 -9.81 -25.05 33.40
CA GLU A 271 -9.61 -25.00 31.93
C GLU A 271 -10.28 -23.78 31.28
N GLU A 272 -11.46 -23.35 31.77
CA GLU A 272 -12.15 -22.16 31.23
C GLU A 272 -11.37 -20.88 31.60
N ILE A 273 -10.79 -20.81 32.79
CA ILE A 273 -9.97 -19.68 33.25
C ILE A 273 -8.69 -19.59 32.41
N GLU A 274 -7.99 -20.70 32.18
CA GLU A 274 -6.77 -20.73 31.36
C GLU A 274 -7.04 -20.28 29.92
N ARG A 275 -8.17 -20.71 29.34
CA ARG A 275 -8.60 -20.27 28.03
C ARG A 275 -8.83 -18.75 27.96
N LEU A 276 -9.54 -18.17 28.93
CA LEU A 276 -9.82 -16.72 28.96
C LEU A 276 -8.55 -15.89 29.17
N LEU A 277 -7.61 -16.38 29.98
CA LEU A 277 -6.29 -15.74 30.15
C LEU A 277 -5.49 -15.75 28.85
N SER A 278 -5.52 -16.87 28.10
CA SER A 278 -4.89 -16.97 26.78
C SER A 278 -5.51 -16.01 25.76
N GLU A 279 -6.85 -15.88 25.75
CA GLU A 279 -7.56 -14.91 24.89
C GLU A 279 -7.18 -13.46 25.25
N LYS A 280 -7.09 -13.14 26.55
CA LYS A 280 -6.64 -11.82 27.04
C LYS A 280 -5.20 -11.54 26.62
N GLU A 281 -4.28 -12.49 26.78
CA GLU A 281 -2.89 -12.31 26.35
C GLU A 281 -2.80 -12.07 24.83
N LYS A 282 -3.57 -12.81 24.04
CA LYS A 282 -3.53 -12.72 22.58
C LYS A 282 -4.10 -11.41 22.04
N TYR A 283 -5.25 -10.96 22.54
CA TYR A 283 -5.99 -9.82 21.94
C TYR A 283 -5.81 -8.51 22.70
N CYS A 284 -5.51 -8.57 24.01
CA CYS A 284 -5.41 -7.39 24.88
C CYS A 284 -3.97 -7.03 25.26
N SER A 285 -2.97 -7.91 25.03
CA SER A 285 -1.58 -7.52 25.28
C SER A 285 -1.13 -6.45 24.29
N PHE A 286 -0.51 -5.39 24.80
CA PHE A 286 0.01 -4.27 24.03
C PHE A 286 1.24 -4.63 23.16
N LYS A 287 1.48 -5.91 22.84
CA LYS A 287 2.59 -6.35 21.99
C LYS A 287 2.26 -6.16 20.51
N PHE A 288 2.14 -4.91 20.08
CA PHE A 288 2.01 -4.55 18.65
C PHE A 288 3.29 -4.83 17.82
N ALA A 289 4.33 -5.45 18.40
CA ALA A 289 5.65 -5.57 17.77
C ALA A 289 6.26 -7.00 17.72
N ALA A 290 5.55 -8.06 18.13
CA ALA A 290 6.18 -9.39 18.23
C ALA A 290 5.94 -10.33 17.02
N CYS A 291 5.12 -9.95 16.04
CA CYS A 291 4.86 -10.81 14.85
C CYS A 291 5.68 -10.45 13.60
N ILE A 292 6.61 -9.49 13.67
CA ILE A 292 7.55 -9.21 12.57
C ILE A 292 8.81 -10.10 12.66
N ASN A 293 9.10 -10.74 13.80
CA ASN A 293 10.31 -11.54 14.01
C ASN A 293 10.15 -13.07 13.84
N LYS A 294 9.09 -13.52 13.16
CA LYS A 294 8.98 -14.92 12.68
C LYS A 294 8.52 -14.95 11.22
N SER A 295 9.39 -14.49 10.33
CA SER A 295 9.31 -14.76 8.88
C SER A 295 10.71 -14.97 8.33
#